data_AF-I2GGF5-F1
#
_entry.id   AF-I2GGF5-F1
#
_cell.length_a   1.000
_cell.length_b   1.000
_cell.length_c   1.000
_cell.angle_alpha   90.00
_cell.angle_beta   90.00
_cell.angle_gamma   90.00
#
_symmetry.space_group_name_H-M   'P 1'
#
loop_
_entity.id
_entity.type
_entity.pdbx_description
1 polymer ?
#
loop_
_entity_poly.entity_id
_entity_poly.type
_entity_poly.pdbx_seq_one_letter_code
_entity_poly.pdbx_strand_id
1 'polypeptide(L)'
;MTKSFYQRVCVSLGLTLAVGLFQNWLHFQLGIDVYMLPSFPGWFLVVNVISLLTSILLLLYYHHKQFQAAFWSGLVVSLATFGALLYLFLARLYPVLGKHPDAVVCIGIVINLVYATSLFVSKAATRPWLKRTGFVLFTLYLAQLATLAWFINTPPYPLNATLDAVRRWLSFADRIVPVLLLFNFADEYQNADPDKEIAVSVNRLLLAKGLLVLLSLCSLVLSFRLVGENYDQTHVSLRASTLAKPFDEGSYISSRGDTLYYRLLKPIHYDPRKKYPLVVGLPYSCWSDNTRQIDACPMAKWLATDENRRKYPAFVFVPRCPPHTGWGGVPNTPSVTQLAIEAIIDLDKTYSIDPHRRYVTGVSRGGYGSWHMIGLHPELFAAAIPVCGEGNPDQAKNMTAVSVWAFHGAKDKNVPVSGSRKMINAIKKAGGRPRYTEYPDAAHGIWEEVIKTPGLLDWLFYQKQTDHAKAAKRSSHSTLPGET
;
A
#
# COMPACT_ATOMS: atom_id res chain seq x y z
N MET A 1 -9.94 -6.49 45.80
CA MET A 1 -8.88 -5.86 44.98
C MET A 1 -8.59 -4.47 45.53
N THR A 2 -7.40 -3.93 45.30
CA THR A 2 -6.95 -2.66 45.89
C THR A 2 -7.27 -1.46 44.99
N LYS A 3 -7.30 -0.23 45.54
CA LYS A 3 -7.36 1.01 44.75
C LYS A 3 -6.30 1.04 43.64
N SER A 4 -5.08 0.65 43.99
CA SER A 4 -3.94 0.54 43.07
C SER A 4 -4.22 -0.41 41.89
N PHE A 5 -4.94 -1.51 42.09
CA PHE A 5 -5.35 -2.40 40.99
C PHE A 5 -6.33 -1.70 40.04
N TYR A 6 -7.40 -1.10 40.58
CA TYR A 6 -8.39 -0.42 39.75
C TYR A 6 -7.80 0.77 38.98
N GLN A 7 -6.86 1.50 39.60
CA GLN A 7 -6.10 2.54 38.92
C GLN A 7 -5.32 1.98 37.71
N ARG A 8 -4.66 0.83 37.84
CA ARG A 8 -3.96 0.18 36.71
C ARG A 8 -4.93 -0.22 35.60
N VAL A 9 -6.11 -0.75 35.94
CA VAL A 9 -7.14 -1.08 34.95
C VAL A 9 -7.56 0.18 34.19
N CYS A 10 -7.89 1.27 34.91
CA CYS A 10 -8.28 2.53 34.30
C CYS A 10 -7.19 3.10 33.38
N VAL A 11 -5.92 3.09 33.80
CA VAL A 11 -4.79 3.53 32.96
C VAL A 11 -4.70 2.67 31.69
N SER A 12 -4.80 1.35 31.81
CA SER A 12 -4.72 0.45 30.64
C SER A 12 -5.88 0.64 29.67
N LEU A 13 -7.11 0.87 30.17
CA LEU A 13 -8.29 1.14 29.36
C LEU A 13 -8.22 2.51 28.69
N GLY A 14 -7.74 3.52 29.41
CA GLY A 14 -7.49 4.86 28.85
C GLY A 14 -6.45 4.82 27.73
N LEU A 15 -5.37 4.06 27.92
CA LEU A 15 -4.35 3.85 26.89
C LEU A 15 -4.93 3.09 25.68
N THR A 16 -5.71 2.03 25.91
CA THR A 16 -6.42 1.29 24.85
C THR A 16 -7.35 2.19 24.04
N LEU A 17 -8.12 3.05 24.72
CA LEU A 17 -8.99 4.04 24.08
C LEU A 17 -8.17 5.03 23.24
N ALA A 18 -7.11 5.61 23.79
CA ALA A 18 -6.28 6.59 23.10
C ALA A 18 -5.64 6.02 21.84
N VAL A 19 -4.98 4.85 21.93
CA VAL A 19 -4.35 4.21 20.76
C VAL A 19 -5.40 3.71 19.76
N GLY A 20 -6.55 3.23 20.24
CA GLY A 20 -7.66 2.80 19.39
C GLY A 20 -8.23 3.96 18.56
N LEU A 21 -8.48 5.10 19.19
CA LEU A 21 -8.97 6.31 18.53
C LEU A 21 -7.97 6.86 17.52
N PHE A 22 -6.67 6.91 17.87
CA PHE A 22 -5.63 7.35 16.95
C PHE A 22 -5.51 6.43 15.72
N GLN A 23 -5.49 5.11 15.92
CA GLN A 23 -5.47 4.15 14.82
C GLN A 23 -6.70 4.32 13.92
N ASN A 24 -7.87 4.54 14.51
CA ASN A 24 -9.09 4.74 13.75
C ASN A 24 -9.10 6.06 12.98
N TRP A 25 -8.56 7.14 13.56
CA TRP A 25 -8.32 8.41 12.84
C TRP A 25 -7.43 8.18 11.61
N LEU A 26 -6.31 7.47 11.74
CA LEU A 26 -5.46 7.12 10.59
C LEU A 26 -6.21 6.30 9.54
N HIS A 27 -7.00 5.32 9.96
CA HIS A 27 -7.78 4.50 9.04
C HIS A 27 -8.88 5.29 8.30
N PHE A 28 -9.44 6.34 8.92
CA PHE A 28 -10.35 7.25 8.22
C PHE A 28 -9.64 8.07 7.14
N GLN A 29 -8.37 8.44 7.35
CA GLN A 29 -7.59 9.24 6.41
C GLN A 29 -7.04 8.40 5.25
N LEU A 30 -6.48 7.22 5.55
CA LEU A 30 -5.72 6.40 4.59
C LEU A 30 -6.43 5.12 4.17
N GLY A 31 -7.53 4.75 4.83
CA GLY A 31 -8.16 3.44 4.62
C GLY A 31 -7.17 2.30 4.88
N ILE A 32 -7.11 1.35 3.96
CA ILE A 32 -6.22 0.19 4.04
C ILE A 32 -4.74 0.56 3.87
N ASP A 33 -4.42 1.74 3.35
CA ASP A 33 -3.03 2.16 3.12
C ASP A 33 -2.28 2.39 4.43
N VAL A 34 -3.00 2.55 5.54
CA VAL A 34 -2.43 2.62 6.88
C VAL A 34 -1.54 1.41 7.19
N TYR A 35 -1.89 0.22 6.67
CA TYR A 35 -1.15 -1.02 6.91
C TYR A 35 0.18 -1.09 6.14
N MET A 36 0.37 -0.19 5.17
CA MET A 36 1.55 -0.09 4.31
C MET A 36 2.53 0.98 4.80
N LEU A 37 2.15 1.74 5.83
CA LEU A 37 3.01 2.74 6.44
C LEU A 37 4.22 2.08 7.13
N PRO A 38 5.45 2.59 6.92
CA PRO A 38 6.66 2.01 7.50
C PRO A 38 6.63 1.84 9.02
N SER A 39 6.02 2.79 9.74
CA SER A 39 5.93 2.73 11.21
C SER A 39 4.77 1.86 11.71
N PHE A 40 3.88 1.38 10.84
CA PHE A 40 2.70 0.62 11.23
C PHE A 40 3.01 -0.72 11.92
N PRO A 41 4.00 -1.53 11.50
CA PRO A 41 4.30 -2.79 12.19
C PRO A 41 4.69 -2.59 13.67
N GLY A 42 5.48 -1.55 13.96
CA GLY A 42 5.84 -1.18 15.33
C GLY A 42 4.62 -0.69 16.12
N TRP A 43 3.78 0.15 15.50
CA TRP A 43 2.53 0.61 16.09
C TRP A 43 1.58 -0.55 16.43
N PHE A 44 1.39 -1.46 15.48
CA PHE A 44 0.59 -2.65 15.64
C PHE A 44 1.07 -3.50 16.82
N LEU A 45 2.38 -3.71 16.97
CA LEU A 45 2.93 -4.44 18.11
C LEU A 45 2.58 -3.75 19.45
N VAL A 46 2.79 -2.43 19.54
CA VAL A 46 2.50 -1.65 20.76
C VAL A 46 1.02 -1.72 21.13
N VAL A 47 0.12 -1.52 20.17
CA VAL A 47 -1.33 -1.63 20.39
C VAL A 47 -1.72 -3.01 20.92
N ASN A 48 -1.16 -4.08 20.34
CA ASN A 48 -1.47 -5.44 20.77
C ASN A 48 -0.93 -5.78 22.16
N VAL A 49 0.25 -5.27 22.54
CA VAL A 49 0.77 -5.42 23.90
C VAL A 49 -0.12 -4.70 24.91
N ILE A 50 -0.58 -3.48 24.58
CA ILE A 50 -1.53 -2.73 25.41
C ILE A 50 -2.83 -3.53 25.59
N SER A 51 -3.41 -4.03 24.50
CA SER A 51 -4.64 -4.84 24.54
C SER A 51 -4.47 -6.11 25.37
N LEU A 52 -3.34 -6.82 25.24
CA LEU A 52 -3.06 -8.02 26.02
C LEU A 52 -2.98 -7.72 27.52
N LEU A 53 -2.29 -6.65 27.91
CA LEU A 53 -2.20 -6.21 29.31
C LEU A 53 -3.57 -5.85 29.87
N THR A 54 -4.39 -5.11 29.11
CA THR A 54 -5.76 -4.79 29.49
C THR A 54 -6.61 -6.05 29.66
N SER A 55 -6.54 -7.01 28.74
CA SER A 55 -7.26 -8.29 28.86
C SER A 55 -6.86 -9.07 30.10
N ILE A 56 -5.56 -9.16 30.42
CA ILE A 56 -5.08 -9.82 31.64
C ILE A 56 -5.67 -9.15 32.89
N LEU A 57 -5.69 -7.82 32.94
CA LEU A 57 -6.26 -7.09 34.07
C LEU A 57 -7.77 -7.33 34.20
N LEU A 58 -8.52 -7.36 33.09
CA LEU A 58 -9.95 -7.68 33.10
C LEU A 58 -10.20 -9.11 33.58
N LEU A 59 -9.41 -10.09 33.13
CA LEU A 59 -9.52 -11.48 33.55
C LEU A 59 -9.24 -11.66 35.04
N LEU A 60 -8.21 -11.01 35.57
CA LEU A 60 -7.93 -11.01 37.01
C LEU A 60 -9.11 -10.45 37.81
N TYR A 61 -9.75 -9.39 37.29
CA TYR A 61 -10.93 -8.81 37.91
C TYR A 61 -12.13 -9.76 37.88
N TYR A 62 -12.44 -10.38 36.74
CA TYR A 62 -13.53 -11.34 36.61
C TYR A 62 -13.33 -12.56 37.51
N HIS A 63 -12.11 -13.07 37.58
CA HIS A 63 -11.77 -14.15 38.49
C HIS A 63 -12.01 -13.75 39.95
N HIS A 64 -11.50 -12.59 40.37
CA HIS A 64 -11.66 -12.11 41.75
C HIS A 64 -13.12 -11.88 42.15
N LYS A 65 -13.95 -11.34 41.25
CA LYS A 65 -15.38 -11.13 41.47
C LYS A 65 -16.23 -12.38 41.27
N GLN A 66 -15.61 -13.51 40.93
CA GLN A 66 -16.29 -14.79 40.64
C GLN A 66 -17.28 -14.68 39.48
N PHE A 67 -16.97 -13.87 38.48
CA PHE A 67 -17.73 -13.76 37.23
C PHE A 67 -17.25 -14.83 36.24
N GLN A 68 -17.50 -16.09 36.58
CA GLN A 68 -16.96 -17.27 35.87
C GLN A 68 -17.26 -17.25 34.36
N ALA A 69 -18.50 -16.93 33.97
CA ALA A 69 -18.87 -16.86 32.55
C ALA A 69 -18.07 -15.80 31.80
N ALA A 70 -17.91 -14.59 32.36
CA ALA A 70 -17.13 -13.50 31.76
C ALA A 70 -15.62 -13.79 31.75
N PHE A 71 -15.11 -14.52 32.75
CA PHE A 71 -13.73 -14.96 32.79
C PHE A 71 -13.40 -15.93 31.66
N TRP A 72 -14.16 -17.02 31.52
CA TRP A 72 -13.88 -18.03 30.50
C TRP A 72 -14.10 -17.52 29.08
N SER A 73 -15.20 -16.82 28.83
CA SER A 73 -15.45 -16.22 27.52
C SER A 73 -14.41 -15.14 27.17
N GLY A 74 -13.99 -14.32 28.15
CA GLY A 74 -12.93 -13.34 27.97
C GLY A 74 -11.56 -13.95 27.70
N LEU A 75 -11.25 -15.11 28.31
CA LEU A 75 -10.02 -15.85 28.05
C LEU A 75 -10.01 -16.39 26.63
N VAL A 76 -11.12 -16.98 26.19
CA VAL A 76 -11.29 -17.46 24.80
C VAL A 76 -11.15 -16.32 23.80
N VAL A 77 -11.80 -15.17 24.02
CA VAL A 77 -11.63 -13.96 23.18
C VAL A 77 -10.17 -13.53 23.11
N SER A 78 -9.48 -13.49 24.25
CA SER A 78 -8.09 -13.02 24.30
C SER A 78 -7.14 -13.94 23.52
N LEU A 79 -7.29 -15.25 23.69
CA LEU A 79 -6.51 -16.26 22.96
C LEU A 79 -6.84 -16.28 21.47
N ALA A 80 -8.12 -16.22 21.11
CA ALA A 80 -8.57 -16.21 19.73
C ALA A 80 -8.09 -14.95 18.99
N THR A 81 -8.15 -13.78 19.64
CA THR A 81 -7.64 -12.52 19.07
C THR A 81 -6.15 -12.63 18.80
N PHE A 82 -5.35 -13.13 19.75
CA PHE A 82 -3.92 -13.32 19.55
C PHE A 82 -3.62 -14.32 18.41
N GLY A 83 -4.34 -15.45 18.38
CA GLY A 83 -4.22 -16.44 17.31
C GLY A 83 -4.58 -15.90 15.93
N ALA A 84 -5.65 -15.10 15.83
CA ALA A 84 -6.08 -14.46 14.59
C ALA A 84 -5.03 -13.46 14.08
N LEU A 85 -4.45 -12.65 14.98
CA LEU A 85 -3.40 -11.69 14.60
C LEU A 85 -2.13 -12.40 14.14
N LEU A 86 -1.73 -13.48 14.83
CA LEU A 86 -0.61 -14.32 14.42
C LEU A 86 -0.87 -14.96 13.05
N TYR A 87 -2.06 -15.50 12.82
CA TYR A 87 -2.44 -16.05 11.52
C TYR A 87 -2.37 -14.99 10.42
N LEU A 88 -2.94 -13.81 10.63
CA LEU A 88 -2.92 -12.73 9.65
C LEU A 88 -1.50 -12.24 9.36
N PHE A 89 -0.63 -12.23 10.37
CA PHE A 89 0.79 -11.92 10.20
C PHE A 89 1.52 -13.03 9.40
N LEU A 90 1.33 -14.30 9.76
CA LEU A 90 1.94 -15.44 9.08
C LEU A 90 1.42 -15.59 7.64
N ALA A 91 0.17 -15.26 7.36
CA ALA A 91 -0.41 -15.26 6.02
C ALA A 91 0.28 -14.26 5.08
N ARG A 92 0.90 -13.19 5.60
CA ARG A 92 1.75 -12.29 4.79
C ARG A 92 3.09 -12.93 4.43
N LEU A 93 3.61 -13.82 5.28
CA LEU A 93 4.90 -14.48 5.08
C LEU A 93 4.77 -15.77 4.27
N TYR A 94 3.65 -16.46 4.40
CA TYR A 94 3.39 -17.76 3.81
C TYR A 94 2.04 -17.72 3.06
N PRO A 95 2.05 -17.53 1.72
CA PRO A 95 0.82 -17.43 0.92
C PRO A 95 -0.13 -18.63 1.07
N VAL A 96 0.39 -19.81 1.42
CA VAL A 96 -0.39 -21.04 1.68
C VAL A 96 -1.36 -20.87 2.85
N LEU A 97 -1.01 -20.03 3.85
CA LEU A 97 -1.86 -19.73 5.00
C LEU A 97 -2.94 -18.70 4.68
N GLY A 98 -2.88 -18.00 3.54
CA GLY A 98 -3.83 -16.93 3.19
C GLY A 98 -5.18 -17.39 2.64
N LYS A 99 -5.52 -18.69 2.72
CA LYS A 99 -6.69 -19.26 2.02
C LYS A 99 -8.05 -18.93 2.66
N HIS A 100 -8.10 -18.64 3.96
CA HIS A 100 -9.37 -18.49 4.68
C HIS A 100 -9.41 -17.28 5.64
N PRO A 101 -9.11 -16.05 5.18
CA PRO A 101 -9.16 -14.87 6.04
C PRO A 101 -10.57 -14.60 6.58
N ASP A 102 -11.61 -14.82 5.77
CA ASP A 102 -13.00 -14.56 6.16
C ASP A 102 -13.49 -15.50 7.27
N ALA A 103 -13.04 -16.77 7.25
CA ALA A 103 -13.36 -17.74 8.28
C ALA A 103 -12.77 -17.31 9.64
N VAL A 104 -11.53 -16.84 9.65
CA VAL A 104 -10.87 -16.34 10.88
C VAL A 104 -11.59 -15.12 11.44
N VAL A 105 -11.99 -14.18 10.58
CA VAL A 105 -12.79 -13.00 10.98
C VAL A 105 -14.14 -13.42 11.53
N CYS A 106 -14.85 -14.34 10.86
CA CYS A 106 -16.15 -14.84 11.29
C CYS A 106 -16.08 -15.51 12.66
N ILE A 107 -15.09 -16.39 12.89
CA ILE A 107 -14.84 -17.04 14.19
C ILE A 107 -14.59 -15.97 15.26
N GLY A 108 -13.79 -14.95 14.96
CA GLY A 108 -13.52 -13.84 15.86
C GLY A 108 -14.79 -13.09 16.28
N ILE A 109 -15.69 -12.81 15.34
CA ILE A 109 -16.97 -12.14 15.62
C ILE A 109 -17.86 -13.02 16.51
N VAL A 110 -17.99 -14.31 16.21
CA VAL A 110 -18.82 -15.25 16.99
C VAL A 110 -18.31 -15.38 18.43
N ILE A 111 -17.00 -15.50 18.63
CA ILE A 111 -16.39 -15.58 19.96
C ILE A 111 -16.66 -14.29 20.77
N ASN A 112 -16.60 -13.13 20.13
CA ASN A 112 -16.92 -11.86 20.77
C ASN A 112 -18.41 -11.72 21.13
N LEU A 113 -19.33 -12.27 20.33
CA LEU A 113 -20.77 -12.32 20.68
C LEU A 113 -21.02 -13.13 21.95
N VAL A 114 -20.30 -14.25 22.13
CA VAL A 114 -20.39 -15.07 23.36
C VAL A 114 -19.87 -14.29 24.57
N TYR A 115 -18.74 -13.60 24.43
CA TYR A 115 -18.21 -12.75 25.50
C TYR A 115 -19.15 -11.59 25.85
N ALA A 116 -19.66 -10.87 24.85
CA ALA A 116 -20.62 -9.81 25.04
C ALA A 116 -21.86 -10.32 25.81
N THR A 117 -22.43 -11.46 25.40
CA THR A 117 -23.56 -12.13 26.07
C THR A 117 -23.25 -12.44 27.53
N SER A 118 -22.05 -12.96 27.81
CA SER A 118 -21.65 -13.27 29.18
C SER A 118 -21.62 -12.05 30.10
N LEU A 119 -21.37 -10.84 29.58
CA LEU A 119 -21.35 -9.62 30.40
C LEU A 119 -22.74 -9.13 30.82
N PHE A 120 -23.79 -9.36 30.03
CA PHE A 120 -25.14 -8.85 30.31
C PHE A 120 -26.17 -9.91 30.73
N VAL A 121 -25.85 -11.21 30.60
CA VAL A 121 -26.72 -12.33 31.03
C VAL A 121 -26.22 -13.03 32.30
N SER A 122 -24.90 -13.01 32.57
CA SER A 122 -24.33 -13.72 33.73
C SER A 122 -24.30 -12.87 35.01
N LYS A 123 -23.69 -13.41 36.07
CA LYS A 123 -23.41 -12.68 37.33
C LYS A 123 -22.67 -11.34 37.10
N ALA A 124 -21.92 -11.18 36.01
CA ALA A 124 -21.31 -9.90 35.67
C ALA A 124 -22.36 -8.77 35.46
N ALA A 125 -23.58 -9.13 35.05
CA ALA A 125 -24.66 -8.19 34.79
C ALA A 125 -25.20 -7.49 36.03
N THR A 126 -24.82 -7.95 37.24
CA THR A 126 -25.11 -7.23 38.49
C THR A 126 -24.39 -5.89 38.55
N ARG A 127 -23.36 -5.67 37.72
CA ARG A 127 -22.70 -4.38 37.53
C ARG A 127 -23.34 -3.65 36.34
N PRO A 128 -23.99 -2.48 36.56
CA PRO A 128 -24.72 -1.77 35.49
C PRO A 128 -23.84 -1.44 34.27
N TRP A 129 -22.60 -1.01 34.50
CA TRP A 129 -21.68 -0.65 33.43
C TRP A 129 -21.17 -1.87 32.64
N LEU A 130 -20.95 -3.03 33.28
CA LEU A 130 -20.63 -4.28 32.56
C LEU A 130 -21.82 -4.77 31.74
N LYS A 131 -23.04 -4.69 32.29
CA LYS A 131 -24.26 -5.03 31.55
C LYS A 131 -24.42 -4.17 30.29
N ARG A 132 -24.24 -2.85 30.42
CA ARG A 132 -24.26 -1.91 29.26
C ARG A 132 -23.16 -2.22 28.26
N THR A 133 -21.94 -2.48 28.73
CA THR A 133 -20.80 -2.88 27.89
C THR A 133 -21.15 -4.12 27.06
N GLY A 134 -21.69 -5.16 27.71
CA GLY A 134 -22.10 -6.39 27.03
C GLY A 134 -23.16 -6.13 25.96
N PHE A 135 -24.20 -5.34 26.26
CA PHE A 135 -25.27 -5.04 25.29
C PHE A 135 -24.75 -4.26 24.08
N VAL A 136 -23.88 -3.26 24.30
CA VAL A 136 -23.27 -2.48 23.23
C VAL A 136 -22.38 -3.36 22.36
N LEU A 137 -21.50 -4.16 22.98
CA LEU A 137 -20.64 -5.10 22.25
C LEU A 137 -21.46 -6.08 21.41
N PHE A 138 -22.53 -6.64 21.98
CA PHE A 138 -23.39 -7.60 21.27
C PHE A 138 -24.00 -6.97 20.01
N THR A 139 -24.57 -5.77 20.15
CA THR A 139 -25.15 -5.04 19.02
C THR A 139 -24.09 -4.73 17.95
N LEU A 140 -22.90 -4.30 18.36
CA LEU A 140 -21.79 -4.00 17.43
C LEU A 140 -21.31 -5.24 16.68
N TYR A 141 -21.08 -6.36 17.37
CA TYR A 141 -20.62 -7.59 16.73
C TYR A 141 -21.70 -8.23 15.86
N LEU A 142 -22.99 -8.06 16.19
CA LEU A 142 -24.08 -8.47 15.31
C LEU A 142 -24.10 -7.64 14.01
N ALA A 143 -23.89 -6.33 14.11
CA ALA A 143 -23.77 -5.47 12.94
C ALA A 143 -22.52 -5.79 12.09
N GLN A 144 -21.40 -6.13 12.72
CA GLN A 144 -20.20 -6.59 12.02
C GLN A 144 -20.46 -7.91 11.28
N LEU A 145 -21.17 -8.87 11.90
CA LEU A 145 -21.54 -10.14 11.26
C LEU A 145 -22.41 -9.91 10.01
N ALA A 146 -23.42 -9.04 10.13
CA ALA A 146 -24.28 -8.67 9.00
C ALA A 146 -23.48 -7.99 7.87
N THR A 147 -22.53 -7.12 8.22
CA THR A 147 -21.66 -6.44 7.26
C THR A 147 -20.72 -7.44 6.55
N LEU A 148 -20.19 -8.43 7.26
CA LEU A 148 -19.37 -9.50 6.68
C LEU A 148 -20.19 -10.35 5.70
N ALA A 149 -21.43 -10.72 6.08
CA ALA A 149 -22.33 -11.45 5.20
C ALA A 149 -22.70 -10.66 3.94
N TRP A 150 -22.90 -9.34 4.07
CA TRP A 150 -23.11 -8.48 2.90
C TRP A 150 -21.87 -8.45 1.99
N PHE A 151 -20.67 -8.35 2.57
CA PHE A 151 -19.42 -8.34 1.82
C PHE A 151 -19.18 -9.63 1.01
N ILE A 152 -19.35 -10.80 1.63
CA ILE A 152 -19.15 -12.10 0.96
C ILE A 152 -20.06 -12.26 -0.28
N ASN A 153 -21.22 -11.59 -0.27
CA ASN A 153 -22.20 -11.64 -1.36
C ASN A 153 -22.06 -10.48 -2.38
N THR A 154 -21.03 -9.61 -2.26
CA THR A 154 -20.82 -8.46 -3.16
C THR A 154 -19.55 -8.67 -4.01
N PRO A 155 -19.56 -8.39 -5.33
CA PRO A 155 -18.40 -8.62 -6.21
C PRO A 155 -17.13 -7.86 -5.78
N PRO A 156 -15.93 -8.37 -6.14
CA PRO A 156 -14.65 -7.92 -5.59
C PRO A 156 -14.19 -6.53 -6.06
N TYR A 157 -14.84 -5.90 -7.05
CA TYR A 157 -14.50 -4.54 -7.46
C TYR A 157 -15.63 -3.84 -8.25
N PRO A 158 -15.80 -2.52 -8.12
CA PRO A 158 -15.16 -1.64 -7.14
C PRO A 158 -15.69 -1.86 -5.72
N LEU A 159 -14.84 -1.56 -4.74
CA LEU A 159 -15.18 -1.57 -3.32
C LEU A 159 -16.40 -0.66 -3.10
N ASN A 160 -17.52 -1.22 -2.61
CA ASN A 160 -18.73 -0.45 -2.39
C ASN A 160 -18.45 0.61 -1.30
N ALA A 161 -18.37 1.88 -1.70
CA ALA A 161 -18.05 3.01 -0.82
C ALA A 161 -18.94 3.07 0.44
N THR A 162 -20.18 2.60 0.32
CA THR A 162 -21.13 2.47 1.44
C THR A 162 -20.68 1.41 2.44
N LEU A 163 -20.27 0.23 1.96
CA LEU A 163 -19.76 -0.85 2.82
C LEU A 163 -18.49 -0.43 3.57
N ASP A 164 -17.58 0.28 2.91
CA ASP A 164 -16.38 0.82 3.57
C ASP A 164 -16.71 1.89 4.60
N ALA A 165 -17.67 2.76 4.31
CA ALA A 165 -18.16 3.74 5.27
C ALA A 165 -18.72 3.03 6.52
N VAL A 166 -19.59 2.02 6.33
CA VAL A 166 -20.16 1.22 7.43
C VAL A 166 -19.06 0.56 8.26
N ARG A 167 -18.08 -0.10 7.62
CA ARG A 167 -16.95 -0.74 8.33
C ARG A 167 -16.13 0.25 9.15
N ARG A 168 -15.85 1.44 8.62
CA ARG A 168 -15.12 2.49 9.35
C ARG A 168 -15.88 2.96 10.59
N TRP A 169 -17.18 3.17 10.49
CA TRP A 169 -18.01 3.58 11.63
C TRP A 169 -18.20 2.47 12.67
N LEU A 170 -18.38 1.23 12.25
CA LEU A 170 -18.43 0.08 13.17
C LEU A 170 -17.11 -0.09 13.92
N SER A 171 -15.97 0.08 13.23
CA SER A 171 -14.65 0.04 13.88
C SER A 171 -14.51 1.16 14.90
N PHE A 172 -14.90 2.40 14.56
CA PHE A 172 -14.88 3.52 15.49
C PHE A 172 -15.74 3.26 16.74
N ALA A 173 -16.96 2.75 16.55
CA ALA A 173 -17.87 2.45 17.64
C ALA A 173 -17.31 1.38 18.60
N ASP A 174 -16.59 0.38 18.08
CA ASP A 174 -15.88 -0.61 18.90
C ASP A 174 -14.76 0.05 19.73
N ARG A 175 -14.00 1.00 19.15
CA ARG A 175 -12.90 1.69 19.86
C ARG A 175 -13.32 2.54 21.05
N ILE A 176 -14.59 2.98 21.12
CA ILE A 176 -15.10 3.78 22.25
C ILE A 176 -15.70 2.95 23.37
N VAL A 177 -15.90 1.63 23.18
CA VAL A 177 -16.42 0.72 24.22
C VAL A 177 -15.64 0.76 25.54
N PRO A 178 -14.29 0.90 25.56
CA PRO A 178 -13.54 1.03 26.80
C PRO A 178 -14.02 2.15 27.73
N VAL A 179 -14.73 3.17 27.24
CA VAL A 179 -15.36 4.21 28.07
C VAL A 179 -16.37 3.62 29.06
N LEU A 180 -17.16 2.63 28.65
CA LEU A 180 -18.13 1.97 29.54
C LEU A 180 -17.42 1.15 30.62
N LEU A 181 -16.32 0.49 30.26
CA LEU A 181 -15.48 -0.22 31.22
C LEU A 181 -14.79 0.78 32.16
N LEU A 182 -14.34 1.93 31.68
CA LEU A 182 -13.77 2.99 32.53
C LEU A 182 -14.77 3.45 33.59
N PHE A 183 -16.05 3.64 33.25
CA PHE A 183 -17.07 3.95 34.26
C PHE A 183 -17.26 2.83 35.28
N ASN A 184 -17.21 1.55 34.87
CA ASN A 184 -17.22 0.44 35.81
C ASN A 184 -16.05 0.49 36.80
N PHE A 185 -14.84 0.75 36.31
CA PHE A 185 -13.64 0.73 37.15
C PHE A 185 -13.44 2.02 37.95
N ALA A 186 -13.99 3.15 37.51
CA ALA A 186 -14.10 4.36 38.31
C ALA A 186 -15.02 4.13 39.53
N ASP A 187 -16.16 3.47 39.33
CA ASP A 187 -17.06 3.07 40.42
C ASP A 187 -16.39 2.09 41.40
N GLU A 188 -15.70 1.06 40.88
CA GLU A 188 -14.94 0.12 41.73
C GLU A 188 -13.80 0.81 42.49
N TYR A 189 -13.13 1.81 41.90
CA TYR A 189 -12.08 2.58 42.55
C TYR A 189 -12.61 3.45 43.70
N GLN A 190 -13.74 4.13 43.49
CA GLN A 190 -14.36 4.98 44.51
C GLN A 190 -14.84 4.17 45.71
N ASN A 191 -15.36 2.96 45.47
CA ASN A 191 -15.88 2.07 46.50
C ASN A 191 -14.82 1.13 47.13
N ALA A 192 -13.55 1.25 46.73
CA ALA A 192 -12.48 0.40 47.26
C ALA A 192 -12.00 0.89 48.63
N ASP A 193 -11.81 -0.06 49.55
CA ASP A 193 -11.25 0.17 50.89
C ASP A 193 -9.78 0.63 50.81
N PRO A 194 -9.41 1.79 51.38
CA PRO A 194 -8.03 2.28 51.38
C PRO A 194 -7.05 1.40 52.17
N ASP A 195 -7.52 0.66 53.18
CA ASP A 195 -6.64 -0.02 54.15
C ASP A 195 -6.29 -1.47 53.79
N LYS A 196 -6.79 -1.95 52.64
CA LYS A 196 -6.53 -3.31 52.10
C LYS A 196 -5.38 -3.36 51.10
N GLU A 197 -4.34 -2.53 51.24
CA GLU A 197 -3.15 -2.68 50.40
C GLU A 197 -2.37 -3.95 50.78
N ILE A 198 -2.44 -4.96 49.91
CA ILE A 198 -1.55 -6.12 49.98
C ILE A 198 -0.12 -5.64 49.71
N ALA A 199 0.82 -5.99 50.59
CA ALA A 199 2.25 -5.73 50.39
C ALA A 199 2.75 -6.45 49.12
N VAL A 200 2.72 -5.77 47.98
CA VAL A 200 3.36 -6.20 46.73
C VAL A 200 4.81 -5.73 46.79
N SER A 201 5.77 -6.60 46.45
CA SER A 201 7.20 -6.20 46.45
C SER A 201 7.41 -4.94 45.60
N VAL A 202 8.14 -3.96 46.15
CA VAL A 202 8.44 -2.67 45.49
C VAL A 202 8.99 -2.87 44.06
N ASN A 203 9.83 -3.88 43.85
CA ASN A 203 10.41 -4.20 42.54
C ASN A 203 9.35 -4.57 41.48
N ARG A 204 8.33 -5.37 41.83
CA ARG A 204 7.23 -5.71 40.89
C ARG A 204 6.37 -4.50 40.55
N LEU A 205 6.15 -3.60 41.50
CA LEU A 205 5.41 -2.35 41.28
C LEU A 205 6.19 -1.40 40.37
N LEU A 206 7.51 -1.26 40.59
CA LEU A 206 8.40 -0.47 39.75
C LEU A 206 8.48 -1.02 38.32
N LEU A 207 8.59 -2.33 38.15
CA LEU A 207 8.58 -2.98 36.83
C LEU A 207 7.28 -2.73 36.07
N ALA A 208 6.12 -2.87 36.73
CA ALA A 208 4.83 -2.62 36.10
C ALA A 208 4.64 -1.14 35.70
N LYS A 209 5.04 -0.20 36.56
CA LYS A 209 5.03 1.24 36.26
C LYS A 209 5.99 1.57 35.11
N GLY A 210 7.20 1.02 35.14
CA GLY A 210 8.20 1.19 34.09
C GLY A 210 7.71 0.68 32.73
N LEU A 211 7.05 -0.48 32.69
CA LEU A 211 6.45 -1.01 31.46
C LEU A 211 5.35 -0.10 30.90
N LEU A 212 4.47 0.43 31.75
CA LEU A 212 3.42 1.37 31.32
C LEU A 212 4.01 2.66 30.74
N VAL A 213 5.04 3.22 31.39
CA VAL A 213 5.75 4.42 30.90
C VAL A 213 6.41 4.12 29.56
N LEU A 214 7.09 2.99 29.43
CA LEU A 214 7.72 2.57 28.19
C LEU A 214 6.71 2.44 27.05
N LEU A 215 5.58 1.75 27.28
CA LEU A 215 4.53 1.59 26.27
C LEU A 215 3.92 2.94 25.87
N SER A 216 3.73 3.84 26.83
CA SER A 216 3.24 5.20 26.57
C SER A 216 4.22 5.98 25.68
N LEU A 217 5.51 5.94 26.00
CA LEU A 217 6.56 6.59 25.20
C LEU A 217 6.68 5.98 23.79
N CYS A 218 6.67 4.65 23.68
CA CYS A 218 6.67 3.96 22.38
C CYS A 218 5.46 4.36 21.54
N SER A 219 4.27 4.39 22.14
CA SER A 219 3.05 4.82 21.45
C SER A 219 3.18 6.27 20.95
N LEU A 220 3.69 7.19 21.78
CA LEU A 220 3.86 8.60 21.41
C LEU A 220 4.84 8.76 20.24
N VAL A 221 6.01 8.12 20.30
CA VAL A 221 7.03 8.19 19.24
C VAL A 221 6.49 7.64 17.92
N LEU A 222 5.81 6.49 17.97
CA LEU A 222 5.23 5.87 16.77
C LEU A 222 4.07 6.68 16.23
N SER A 223 3.23 7.28 17.08
CA SER A 223 2.17 8.20 16.65
C SER A 223 2.74 9.39 15.88
N PHE A 224 3.80 10.04 16.38
CA PHE A 224 4.43 11.15 15.65
C PHE A 224 4.96 10.73 14.28
N ARG A 225 5.59 9.55 14.18
CA ARG A 225 6.06 9.03 12.89
C ARG A 225 4.90 8.76 11.93
N LEU A 226 3.84 8.12 12.41
CA LEU A 226 2.65 7.83 11.62
C LEU A 226 1.92 9.10 11.17
N VAL A 227 1.90 10.15 11.98
CA VAL A 227 1.36 11.47 11.58
C VAL A 227 2.18 12.06 10.43
N GLY A 228 3.52 11.98 10.50
CA GLY A 228 4.40 12.42 9.42
C GLY A 228 4.19 11.62 8.15
N GLU A 229 4.18 10.28 8.25
CA GLU A 229 3.93 9.38 7.12
C GLU A 229 2.53 9.61 6.50
N ASN A 230 1.51 9.84 7.32
CA ASN A 230 0.16 10.20 6.86
C ASN A 230 0.14 11.57 6.15
N TYR A 231 0.88 12.55 6.65
CA TYR A 231 1.02 13.86 6.01
C TYR A 231 1.62 13.70 4.61
N ASP A 232 2.70 12.93 4.48
CA ASP A 232 3.35 12.67 3.19
C ASP A 232 2.43 11.94 2.19
N GLN A 233 1.56 11.04 2.68
CA GLN A 233 0.57 10.35 1.85
C GLN A 233 -0.53 11.29 1.35
N THR A 234 -1.00 12.21 2.20
CA THR A 234 -2.17 13.05 1.92
C THR A 234 -1.85 14.41 1.32
N HIS A 235 -0.61 14.91 1.51
CA HIS A 235 -0.20 16.24 1.06
C HIS A 235 0.89 16.16 0.00
N VAL A 236 0.74 16.92 -1.08
CA VAL A 236 1.75 16.98 -2.15
C VAL A 236 2.79 18.04 -1.80
N SER A 237 4.06 17.67 -1.82
CA SER A 237 5.16 18.59 -1.50
C SER A 237 5.28 19.72 -2.52
N LEU A 238 5.79 20.88 -2.10
CA LEU A 238 6.04 22.03 -2.98
C LEU A 238 6.93 21.65 -4.17
N ARG A 239 7.91 20.77 -3.94
CA ARG A 239 8.79 20.22 -4.97
C ARG A 239 8.00 19.45 -6.03
N ALA A 240 7.16 18.48 -5.63
CA ALA A 240 6.37 17.69 -6.57
C ALA A 240 5.40 18.57 -7.37
N SER A 241 4.73 19.51 -6.69
CA SER A 241 3.85 20.48 -7.35
C SER A 241 4.60 21.36 -8.35
N THR A 242 5.80 21.83 -8.02
CA THR A 242 6.63 22.66 -8.92
C THR A 242 7.10 21.88 -10.13
N LEU A 243 7.54 20.63 -9.95
CA LEU A 243 7.95 19.76 -11.04
C LEU A 243 6.81 19.43 -12.01
N ALA A 244 5.57 19.38 -11.53
CA ALA A 244 4.41 19.09 -12.37
C ALA A 244 3.88 20.30 -13.14
N LYS A 245 4.21 21.54 -12.75
CA LYS A 245 3.71 22.78 -13.41
C LYS A 245 3.88 22.81 -14.94
N PRO A 246 5.00 22.34 -15.52
CA PRO A 246 5.16 22.34 -16.97
C PRO A 246 4.29 21.31 -17.72
N PHE A 247 3.66 20.39 -17.00
CA PHE A 247 2.91 19.27 -17.57
C PHE A 247 1.40 19.49 -17.42
N ASP A 248 0.70 19.48 -18.55
CA ASP A 248 -0.75 19.58 -18.60
C ASP A 248 -1.39 18.33 -17.98
N GLU A 249 -2.49 18.52 -17.24
CA GLU A 249 -3.32 17.40 -16.77
C GLU A 249 -4.14 16.82 -17.92
N GLY A 250 -4.25 15.51 -17.96
CA GLY A 250 -5.16 14.83 -18.87
C GLY A 250 -5.70 13.54 -18.28
N SER A 251 -6.72 13.00 -18.95
CA SER A 251 -7.29 11.70 -18.63
C SER A 251 -7.67 10.96 -19.90
N TYR A 252 -7.63 9.63 -19.83
CA TYR A 252 -8.15 8.72 -20.84
C TYR A 252 -9.23 7.86 -20.19
N ILE A 253 -10.34 7.66 -20.88
CA ILE A 253 -11.45 6.80 -20.44
C ILE A 253 -11.58 5.67 -21.46
N SER A 254 -11.42 4.43 -20.99
CA SER A 254 -11.57 3.24 -21.84
C SER A 254 -13.03 2.98 -22.20
N SER A 255 -13.26 2.09 -23.17
CA SER A 255 -14.60 1.61 -23.54
C SER A 255 -15.37 0.95 -22.38
N ARG A 256 -14.66 0.48 -21.34
CA ARG A 256 -15.26 -0.12 -20.13
C ARG A 256 -15.54 0.91 -19.03
N GLY A 257 -15.17 2.18 -19.22
CA GLY A 257 -15.29 3.23 -18.22
C GLY A 257 -14.09 3.36 -17.28
N ASP A 258 -13.07 2.50 -17.39
CA ASP A 258 -11.83 2.65 -16.62
C ASP A 258 -11.11 3.96 -16.99
N THR A 259 -10.59 4.69 -16.01
CA THR A 259 -9.95 6.01 -16.22
C THR A 259 -8.47 6.00 -15.86
N LEU A 260 -7.61 6.47 -16.78
CA LEU A 260 -6.20 6.75 -16.52
C LEU A 260 -5.95 8.25 -16.54
N TYR A 261 -5.55 8.80 -15.40
CA TYR A 261 -5.02 10.16 -15.34
C TYR A 261 -3.55 10.18 -15.76
N TYR A 262 -3.13 11.28 -16.36
CA TYR A 262 -1.76 11.47 -16.78
C TYR A 262 -1.35 12.93 -16.73
N ARG A 263 -0.05 13.14 -16.93
CA ARG A 263 0.59 14.43 -17.13
C ARG A 263 1.29 14.42 -18.49
N LEU A 264 1.11 15.49 -19.26
CA LEU A 264 1.66 15.60 -20.60
C LEU A 264 2.49 16.89 -20.75
N LEU A 265 3.79 16.75 -21.01
CA LEU A 265 4.63 17.85 -21.45
C LEU A 265 4.55 17.97 -22.96
N LYS A 266 4.30 19.19 -23.46
CA LYS A 266 4.32 19.50 -24.89
C LYS A 266 5.67 20.07 -25.33
N PRO A 267 6.07 19.87 -26.60
CA PRO A 267 7.18 20.62 -27.20
C PRO A 267 7.01 22.12 -26.98
N ILE A 268 8.11 22.85 -26.74
CA ILE A 268 8.07 24.31 -26.68
C ILE A 268 7.53 24.83 -28.03
N HIS A 269 6.52 25.70 -27.97
CA HIS A 269 5.81 26.24 -29.16
C HIS A 269 5.30 25.14 -30.11
N TYR A 270 4.64 24.12 -29.55
CA TYR A 270 4.03 23.02 -30.32
C TYR A 270 3.27 23.52 -31.57
N ASP A 271 3.71 23.04 -32.74
CA ASP A 271 3.08 23.27 -34.06
C ASP A 271 2.42 21.96 -34.54
N PRO A 272 1.08 21.88 -34.65
CA PRO A 272 0.39 20.65 -35.06
C PRO A 272 0.73 20.18 -36.48
N ARG A 273 1.34 21.04 -37.32
CA ARG A 273 1.80 20.68 -38.67
C ARG A 273 3.10 19.88 -38.67
N LYS A 274 3.81 19.82 -37.55
CA LYS A 274 5.06 19.06 -37.39
C LYS A 274 4.81 17.79 -36.56
N LYS A 275 5.50 16.71 -36.91
CA LYS A 275 5.44 15.44 -36.17
C LYS A 275 6.56 15.36 -35.13
N TYR A 276 6.20 15.15 -33.87
CA TYR A 276 7.15 15.11 -32.74
C TYR A 276 7.25 13.70 -32.14
N PRO A 277 8.42 13.30 -31.62
CA PRO A 277 8.53 12.08 -30.82
C PRO A 277 7.65 12.11 -29.57
N LEU A 278 7.35 10.92 -29.04
CA LEU A 278 6.70 10.72 -27.75
C LEU A 278 7.62 9.93 -26.82
N VAL A 279 7.93 10.48 -25.66
CA VAL A 279 8.61 9.78 -24.56
C VAL A 279 7.57 9.39 -23.51
N VAL A 280 7.37 8.08 -23.34
CA VAL A 280 6.56 7.50 -22.28
C VAL A 280 7.47 7.26 -21.07
N GLY A 281 7.31 8.09 -20.04
CA GLY A 281 8.05 7.98 -18.79
C GLY A 281 7.20 7.30 -17.73
N LEU A 282 7.59 6.11 -17.28
CA LEU A 282 6.86 5.32 -16.29
C LEU A 282 7.37 5.60 -14.86
N PRO A 283 6.54 6.21 -13.99
CA PRO A 283 6.89 6.46 -12.59
C PRO A 283 7.24 5.19 -11.83
N TYR A 284 8.23 5.26 -10.93
CA TYR A 284 8.59 4.13 -10.06
C TYR A 284 7.70 3.98 -8.82
N SER A 285 6.96 5.03 -8.44
CA SER A 285 6.02 5.03 -7.31
C SER A 285 4.59 5.30 -7.76
N CYS A 286 3.63 4.81 -6.99
CA CYS A 286 2.21 4.89 -7.29
C CYS A 286 1.49 5.72 -6.22
N TRP A 287 0.66 6.65 -6.67
CA TRP A 287 0.01 7.65 -5.83
C TRP A 287 -1.42 7.92 -6.31
N SER A 288 -2.27 8.37 -5.40
CA SER A 288 -3.65 8.74 -5.72
C SER A 288 -3.72 10.07 -6.48
N ASP A 289 -2.84 11.02 -6.19
CA ASP A 289 -2.77 12.32 -6.86
C ASP A 289 -2.15 12.24 -8.27
N ASN A 290 -2.50 13.18 -9.15
CA ASN A 290 -1.95 13.28 -10.49
C ASN A 290 -0.71 14.20 -10.54
N THR A 291 0.12 14.26 -9.49
CA THR A 291 1.22 15.26 -9.39
C THR A 291 2.57 14.59 -9.09
N ARG A 292 2.65 13.76 -8.04
CA ARG A 292 3.89 13.11 -7.58
C ARG A 292 4.53 12.18 -8.60
N GLN A 293 3.77 11.74 -9.61
CA GLN A 293 4.29 10.90 -10.71
C GLN A 293 5.45 11.55 -11.48
N ILE A 294 5.51 12.88 -11.54
CA ILE A 294 6.62 13.58 -12.21
C ILE A 294 7.91 13.45 -11.40
N ASP A 295 7.86 13.65 -10.08
CA ASP A 295 9.07 13.48 -9.25
C ASP A 295 9.55 12.03 -9.25
N ALA A 296 8.60 11.09 -9.35
CA ALA A 296 8.87 9.67 -9.49
C ALA A 296 9.28 9.22 -10.90
N CYS A 297 9.48 10.14 -11.85
CA CYS A 297 9.89 9.82 -13.21
C CYS A 297 11.15 10.62 -13.58
N PRO A 298 12.36 10.06 -13.39
CA PRO A 298 13.62 10.76 -13.66
C PRO A 298 13.75 11.29 -15.09
N MET A 299 13.31 10.51 -16.09
CA MET A 299 13.32 10.95 -17.50
C MET A 299 12.42 12.17 -17.71
N ALA A 300 11.24 12.20 -17.11
CA ALA A 300 10.32 13.34 -17.24
C ALA A 300 10.93 14.61 -16.66
N LYS A 301 11.54 14.53 -15.47
CA LYS A 301 12.28 15.66 -14.88
C LYS A 301 13.40 16.16 -15.78
N TRP A 302 14.18 15.23 -16.33
CA TRP A 302 15.34 15.58 -17.16
C TRP A 302 14.94 16.23 -18.49
N LEU A 303 13.91 15.70 -19.16
CA LEU A 303 13.38 16.26 -20.40
C LEU A 303 12.61 17.56 -20.19
N ALA A 304 12.13 17.84 -18.99
CA ALA A 304 11.45 19.10 -18.65
C ALA A 304 12.41 20.28 -18.46
N THR A 305 13.72 20.06 -18.39
CA THR A 305 14.72 21.15 -18.32
C THR A 305 14.71 21.99 -19.60
N ASP A 306 14.93 23.30 -19.49
CA ASP A 306 14.90 24.21 -20.65
C ASP A 306 15.88 23.81 -21.76
N GLU A 307 17.08 23.34 -21.39
CA GLU A 307 18.08 22.83 -22.32
C GLU A 307 17.53 21.67 -23.15
N ASN A 308 17.01 20.62 -22.49
CA ASN A 308 16.52 19.44 -23.17
C ASN A 308 15.22 19.69 -23.93
N ARG A 309 14.33 20.55 -23.43
CA ARG A 309 13.11 20.92 -24.15
C ARG A 309 13.41 21.63 -25.47
N ARG A 310 14.51 22.39 -25.53
CA ARG A 310 14.98 23.05 -26.76
C ARG A 310 15.73 22.10 -27.68
N LYS A 311 16.63 21.26 -27.14
CA LYS A 311 17.44 20.33 -27.93
C LYS A 311 16.63 19.14 -28.48
N TYR A 312 15.67 18.64 -27.71
CA TYR A 312 14.86 17.47 -28.03
C TYR A 312 13.36 17.78 -27.94
N PRO A 313 12.80 18.55 -28.89
CA PRO A 313 11.38 18.88 -28.87
C PRO A 313 10.53 17.61 -29.02
N ALA A 314 9.83 17.24 -27.95
CA ALA A 314 9.07 16.00 -27.84
C ALA A 314 7.86 16.16 -26.93
N PHE A 315 6.89 15.26 -27.08
CA PHE A 315 5.91 15.03 -26.02
C PHE A 315 6.52 14.15 -24.93
N VAL A 316 6.23 14.44 -23.67
CA VAL A 316 6.54 13.54 -22.55
C VAL A 316 5.25 13.17 -21.85
N PHE A 317 4.85 11.92 -22.00
CA PHE A 317 3.66 11.35 -21.38
C PHE A 317 4.07 10.60 -20.12
N VAL A 318 3.53 11.04 -18.98
CA VAL A 318 3.76 10.41 -17.68
C VAL A 318 2.39 9.97 -17.14
N PRO A 319 2.02 8.69 -17.28
CA PRO A 319 0.77 8.18 -16.73
C PRO A 319 0.82 8.12 -15.20
N ARG A 320 -0.32 8.35 -14.54
CA ARG A 320 -0.45 8.15 -13.09
C ARG A 320 -0.50 6.65 -12.81
N CYS A 321 0.34 6.15 -11.91
CA CYS A 321 0.19 4.80 -11.35
C CYS A 321 -0.74 4.87 -10.13
N PRO A 322 -1.94 4.26 -10.16
CA PRO A 322 -2.78 4.17 -8.98
C PRO A 322 -2.13 3.36 -7.85
N PRO A 323 -2.42 3.66 -6.56
CA PRO A 323 -1.91 2.86 -5.43
C PRO A 323 -2.16 1.36 -5.60
N HIS A 324 -1.24 0.53 -5.13
CA HIS A 324 -1.27 -0.94 -5.20
C HIS A 324 -1.25 -1.56 -6.60
N THR A 325 -0.96 -0.77 -7.63
CA THR A 325 -0.83 -1.26 -9.00
C THR A 325 0.61 -1.17 -9.51
N GLY A 326 0.80 -1.41 -10.80
CA GLY A 326 2.03 -1.16 -11.50
C GLY A 326 1.84 -1.17 -13.00
N TRP A 327 2.97 -1.14 -13.71
CA TRP A 327 3.03 -1.14 -15.16
C TRP A 327 3.23 -2.55 -15.73
N GLY A 328 2.80 -3.57 -14.99
CA GLY A 328 3.04 -4.98 -15.30
C GLY A 328 4.48 -5.45 -15.05
N GLY A 329 4.70 -6.75 -15.21
CA GLY A 329 6.00 -7.42 -14.98
C GLY A 329 6.36 -7.67 -13.52
N VAL A 330 5.84 -6.89 -12.56
CA VAL A 330 6.04 -7.14 -11.12
C VAL A 330 5.12 -8.28 -10.67
N PRO A 331 5.65 -9.37 -10.07
CA PRO A 331 4.83 -10.49 -9.61
C PRO A 331 3.72 -10.07 -8.63
N ASN A 332 2.55 -10.69 -8.74
CA ASN A 332 1.39 -10.49 -7.84
C ASN A 332 0.94 -9.03 -7.69
N THR A 333 1.20 -8.18 -8.70
CA THR A 333 0.80 -6.77 -8.70
C THR A 333 -0.15 -6.50 -9.86
N PRO A 334 -1.36 -5.97 -9.62
CA PRO A 334 -2.28 -5.54 -10.67
C PRO A 334 -1.62 -4.55 -11.65
N SER A 335 -1.90 -4.72 -12.94
CA SER A 335 -1.26 -3.95 -14.01
C SER A 335 -2.24 -2.96 -14.64
N VAL A 336 -1.82 -1.71 -14.81
CA VAL A 336 -2.54 -0.69 -15.60
C VAL A 336 -1.96 -0.50 -17.01
N THR A 337 -1.15 -1.46 -17.47
CA THR A 337 -0.43 -1.37 -18.75
C THR A 337 -1.36 -1.20 -19.93
N GLN A 338 -2.43 -2.01 -20.00
CA GLN A 338 -3.39 -1.94 -21.10
C GLN A 338 -3.98 -0.54 -21.24
N LEU A 339 -4.41 0.05 -20.12
CA LEU A 339 -4.99 1.39 -20.08
C LEU A 339 -3.96 2.47 -20.47
N ALA A 340 -2.69 2.30 -20.09
CA ALA A 340 -1.60 3.18 -20.52
C ALA A 340 -1.32 3.09 -22.03
N ILE A 341 -1.35 1.89 -22.60
CA ILE A 341 -1.19 1.67 -24.05
C ILE A 341 -2.34 2.31 -24.83
N GLU A 342 -3.59 2.10 -24.39
CA GLU A 342 -4.76 2.73 -24.98
C GLU A 342 -4.67 4.26 -24.94
N ALA A 343 -4.27 4.84 -23.80
CA ALA A 343 -4.06 6.27 -23.67
C ALA A 343 -2.96 6.80 -24.60
N ILE A 344 -1.84 6.08 -24.76
CA ILE A 344 -0.76 6.44 -25.69
C ILE A 344 -1.28 6.53 -27.13
N ILE A 345 -2.10 5.58 -27.55
CA ILE A 345 -2.69 5.56 -28.90
C ILE A 345 -3.73 6.68 -29.03
N ASP A 346 -4.52 6.94 -27.99
CA ASP A 346 -5.55 7.98 -28.00
C ASP A 346 -4.97 9.40 -28.19
N LEU A 347 -3.77 9.66 -27.65
CA LEU A 347 -3.06 10.93 -27.85
C LEU A 347 -2.84 11.26 -29.33
N ASP A 348 -2.69 10.27 -30.21
CA ASP A 348 -2.48 10.49 -31.65
C ASP A 348 -3.66 11.20 -32.32
N LYS A 349 -4.87 11.07 -31.75
CA LYS A 349 -6.08 11.72 -32.27
C LYS A 349 -6.05 13.24 -32.05
N THR A 350 -5.34 13.68 -31.01
CA THR A 350 -5.31 15.08 -30.57
C THR A 350 -4.00 15.77 -30.94
N TYR A 351 -2.90 15.03 -30.94
CA TYR A 351 -1.55 15.58 -31.06
C TYR A 351 -0.80 15.03 -32.26
N SER A 352 0.05 15.86 -32.87
CA SER A 352 0.88 15.49 -34.01
C SER A 352 2.11 14.70 -33.55
N ILE A 353 1.86 13.49 -33.06
CA ILE A 353 2.88 12.53 -32.63
C ILE A 353 3.37 11.74 -33.85
N ASP A 354 4.68 11.50 -33.90
CA ASP A 354 5.32 10.64 -34.87
C ASP A 354 5.23 9.17 -34.40
N PRO A 355 4.45 8.31 -35.07
CA PRO A 355 4.27 6.93 -34.64
C PRO A 355 5.57 6.11 -34.71
N HIS A 356 6.56 6.54 -35.51
CA HIS A 356 7.85 5.86 -35.62
C HIS A 356 8.87 6.29 -34.58
N ARG A 357 8.56 7.26 -33.72
CA ARG A 357 9.46 7.81 -32.70
C ARG A 357 8.79 7.87 -31.34
N ARG A 358 8.25 6.72 -30.92
CA ARG A 358 7.78 6.49 -29.56
C ARG A 358 8.83 5.76 -28.75
N TYR A 359 9.08 6.23 -27.55
CA TYR A 359 10.09 5.67 -26.67
C TYR A 359 9.46 5.38 -25.31
N VAL A 360 9.91 4.33 -24.62
CA VAL A 360 9.47 4.02 -23.25
C VAL A 360 10.65 3.90 -22.30
N THR A 361 10.51 4.43 -21.10
CA THR A 361 11.52 4.34 -20.06
C THR A 361 10.90 4.39 -18.68
N GLY A 362 11.60 3.81 -17.71
CA GLY A 362 11.21 3.83 -16.33
C GLY A 362 12.23 3.14 -15.45
N VAL A 363 12.11 3.41 -14.15
CA VAL A 363 13.04 2.94 -13.12
C VAL A 363 12.32 1.96 -12.20
N SER A 364 12.98 0.90 -11.76
CA SER A 364 12.42 -0.06 -10.80
C SER A 364 11.08 -0.60 -11.32
N ARG A 365 9.95 -0.32 -10.65
CA ARG A 365 8.59 -0.61 -11.15
C ARG A 365 8.34 -0.10 -12.58
N GLY A 366 8.83 1.09 -12.94
CA GLY A 366 8.78 1.60 -14.31
C GLY A 366 9.75 0.88 -15.25
N GLY A 367 10.83 0.29 -14.73
CA GLY A 367 11.75 -0.57 -15.48
C GLY A 367 11.12 -1.91 -15.84
N TYR A 368 10.42 -2.55 -14.89
CA TYR A 368 9.52 -3.68 -15.17
C TYR A 368 8.51 -3.32 -16.26
N GLY A 369 7.85 -2.17 -16.10
CA GLY A 369 6.89 -1.69 -17.09
C GLY A 369 7.49 -1.46 -18.47
N SER A 370 8.71 -0.93 -18.54
CA SER A 370 9.39 -0.71 -19.82
C SER A 370 9.66 -2.03 -20.54
N TRP A 371 10.15 -3.05 -19.82
CA TRP A 371 10.32 -4.39 -20.37
C TRP A 371 8.99 -5.03 -20.78
N HIS A 372 7.96 -4.89 -19.93
CA HIS A 372 6.65 -5.46 -20.16
C HIS A 372 5.96 -4.86 -21.39
N MET A 373 5.96 -3.53 -21.52
CA MET A 373 5.38 -2.82 -22.65
C MET A 373 6.04 -3.20 -23.99
N ILE A 374 7.37 -3.26 -24.06
CA ILE A 374 8.04 -3.67 -25.32
C ILE A 374 7.97 -5.17 -25.60
N GLY A 375 7.69 -5.98 -24.58
CA GLY A 375 7.45 -7.43 -24.74
C GLY A 375 6.09 -7.74 -25.33
N LEU A 376 5.07 -6.97 -24.94
CA LEU A 376 3.69 -7.12 -25.39
C LEU A 376 3.37 -6.31 -26.65
N HIS A 377 3.88 -5.08 -26.74
CA HIS A 377 3.61 -4.12 -27.82
C HIS A 377 4.91 -3.61 -28.48
N PRO A 378 5.79 -4.50 -28.99
CA PRO A 378 7.03 -4.08 -29.65
C PRO A 378 6.78 -3.20 -30.88
N GLU A 379 5.60 -3.29 -31.48
CA GLU A 379 5.16 -2.48 -32.62
C GLU A 379 4.88 -1.02 -32.27
N LEU A 380 4.76 -0.66 -30.99
CA LEU A 380 4.50 0.72 -30.59
C LEU A 380 5.75 1.51 -30.28
N PHE A 381 6.91 0.89 -30.09
CA PHE A 381 8.10 1.57 -29.57
C PHE A 381 9.30 1.42 -30.52
N ALA A 382 9.93 2.55 -30.81
CA ALA A 382 11.22 2.60 -31.50
C ALA A 382 12.39 2.27 -30.57
N ALA A 383 12.29 2.65 -29.30
CA ALA A 383 13.34 2.46 -28.32
C ALA A 383 12.83 2.30 -26.89
N ALA A 384 13.64 1.66 -26.06
CA ALA A 384 13.40 1.59 -24.62
C ALA A 384 14.66 1.78 -23.78
N ILE A 385 14.48 2.41 -22.63
CA ILE A 385 15.49 2.53 -21.57
C ILE A 385 14.94 1.95 -20.27
N PRO A 386 14.97 0.62 -20.08
CA PRO A 386 14.61 -0.02 -18.80
C PRO A 386 15.74 0.15 -17.78
N VAL A 387 15.42 0.64 -16.58
CA VAL A 387 16.40 0.89 -15.51
C VAL A 387 16.04 0.10 -14.26
N CYS A 388 16.96 -0.72 -13.74
CA CYS A 388 16.79 -1.55 -12.53
C CYS A 388 15.46 -2.34 -12.47
N GLY A 389 15.01 -2.85 -13.61
CA GLY A 389 13.82 -3.70 -13.72
C GLY A 389 14.15 -5.12 -14.18
N GLU A 390 13.15 -6.00 -14.08
CA GLU A 390 13.18 -7.35 -14.64
C GLU A 390 12.05 -7.52 -15.67
N GLY A 391 12.29 -8.34 -16.68
CA GLY A 391 11.33 -8.63 -17.74
C GLY A 391 11.16 -10.14 -17.90
N ASN A 392 10.27 -10.56 -18.80
CA ASN A 392 10.11 -11.97 -19.14
C ASN A 392 11.02 -12.34 -20.34
N PRO A 393 12.07 -13.16 -20.15
CA PRO A 393 12.98 -13.57 -21.22
C PRO A 393 12.28 -14.29 -22.38
N ASP A 394 11.13 -14.94 -22.15
CA ASP A 394 10.37 -15.64 -23.19
C ASP A 394 9.78 -14.67 -24.24
N GLN A 395 9.63 -13.40 -23.88
CA GLN A 395 9.18 -12.33 -24.77
C GLN A 395 10.33 -11.69 -25.57
N ALA A 396 11.59 -12.09 -25.37
CA ALA A 396 12.74 -11.43 -25.98
C ALA A 396 12.70 -11.44 -27.53
N LYS A 397 12.09 -12.45 -28.15
CA LYS A 397 11.90 -12.54 -29.61
C LYS A 397 11.03 -11.40 -30.20
N ASN A 398 10.16 -10.83 -29.36
CA ASN A 398 9.30 -9.71 -29.73
C ASN A 398 10.11 -8.39 -29.76
N MET A 399 11.15 -8.31 -28.92
CA MET A 399 11.91 -7.08 -28.68
C MET A 399 13.06 -6.85 -29.67
N THR A 400 13.33 -7.78 -30.60
CA THR A 400 14.53 -7.72 -31.46
C THR A 400 14.59 -6.50 -32.39
N ALA A 401 13.43 -5.90 -32.69
CA ALA A 401 13.31 -4.71 -33.52
C ALA A 401 13.30 -3.39 -32.70
N VAL A 402 13.24 -3.48 -31.38
CA VAL A 402 13.24 -2.31 -30.49
C VAL A 402 14.67 -2.01 -30.08
N SER A 403 15.11 -0.76 -30.23
CA SER A 403 16.42 -0.33 -29.75
C SER A 403 16.41 -0.23 -28.23
N VAL A 404 17.12 -1.14 -27.56
CA VAL A 404 17.17 -1.20 -26.08
C VAL A 404 18.52 -0.71 -25.57
N TRP A 405 18.50 0.18 -24.57
CA TRP A 405 19.65 0.47 -23.72
C TRP A 405 19.26 0.35 -22.26
N ALA A 406 19.57 -0.79 -21.65
CA ALA A 406 19.20 -1.08 -20.26
C ALA A 406 20.32 -0.72 -19.27
N PHE A 407 19.93 -0.41 -18.03
CA PHE A 407 20.85 0.00 -16.97
C PHE A 407 20.54 -0.75 -15.66
N HIS A 408 21.57 -1.14 -14.89
CA HIS A 408 21.38 -1.79 -13.59
C HIS A 408 22.58 -1.60 -12.65
N GLY A 409 22.35 -1.57 -11.33
CA GLY A 409 23.40 -1.64 -10.32
C GLY A 409 23.74 -3.09 -9.95
N ALA A 410 25.01 -3.46 -9.92
CA ALA A 410 25.41 -4.85 -9.65
C ALA A 410 25.13 -5.31 -8.20
N LYS A 411 25.00 -4.37 -7.26
CA LYS A 411 24.72 -4.62 -5.83
C LYS A 411 23.25 -4.35 -5.47
N ASP A 412 22.36 -4.33 -6.44
CA ASP A 412 20.91 -4.13 -6.22
C ASP A 412 20.31 -5.31 -5.44
N LYS A 413 19.81 -5.02 -4.24
CA LYS A 413 19.14 -5.98 -3.34
C LYS A 413 17.62 -5.91 -3.41
N ASN A 414 17.07 -4.90 -4.08
CA ASN A 414 15.63 -4.72 -4.23
C ASN A 414 15.13 -5.46 -5.47
N VAL A 415 15.82 -5.28 -6.60
CA VAL A 415 15.60 -6.00 -7.85
C VAL A 415 16.92 -6.64 -8.25
N PRO A 416 17.06 -7.98 -8.19
CA PRO A 416 18.32 -8.61 -8.50
C PRO A 416 18.79 -8.30 -9.93
N VAL A 417 20.06 -7.86 -10.07
CA VAL A 417 20.70 -7.55 -11.36
C VAL A 417 20.58 -8.68 -12.40
N SER A 418 20.44 -9.92 -11.94
CA SER A 418 20.18 -11.08 -12.78
C SER A 418 18.98 -10.92 -13.71
N GLY A 419 17.93 -10.19 -13.31
CA GLY A 419 16.76 -9.96 -14.14
C GLY A 419 17.10 -9.24 -15.45
N SER A 420 17.89 -8.15 -15.36
CA SER A 420 18.37 -7.44 -16.55
C SER A 420 19.39 -8.25 -17.35
N ARG A 421 20.33 -8.94 -16.69
CA ARG A 421 21.30 -9.81 -17.39
C ARG A 421 20.59 -10.89 -18.22
N LYS A 422 19.55 -11.54 -17.67
CA LYS A 422 18.74 -12.54 -18.37
C LYS A 422 18.05 -11.95 -19.60
N MET A 423 17.41 -10.79 -19.47
CA MET A 423 16.77 -10.10 -20.60
C MET A 423 17.76 -9.76 -21.71
N ILE A 424 18.91 -9.18 -21.36
CA ILE A 424 19.96 -8.84 -22.33
C ILE A 424 20.46 -10.07 -23.08
N ASN A 425 20.73 -11.16 -22.36
CA ASN A 425 21.16 -12.41 -22.97
C ASN A 425 20.08 -13.03 -23.87
N ALA A 426 18.82 -13.00 -23.45
CA ALA A 426 17.70 -13.52 -24.23
C ALA A 426 17.48 -12.73 -25.53
N ILE A 427 17.55 -11.40 -25.48
CA ILE A 427 17.43 -10.56 -26.68
C ILE A 427 18.59 -10.80 -27.64
N LYS A 428 19.84 -10.90 -27.13
CA LYS A 428 21.00 -11.26 -27.95
C LYS A 428 20.83 -12.64 -28.61
N LYS A 429 20.37 -13.64 -27.86
CA LYS A 429 20.10 -14.99 -28.37
C LYS A 429 18.99 -14.99 -29.44
N ALA A 430 18.01 -14.11 -29.33
CA ALA A 430 16.96 -13.92 -30.32
C ALA A 430 17.40 -13.11 -31.56
N GLY A 431 18.66 -12.64 -31.62
CA GLY A 431 19.21 -11.87 -32.73
C GLY A 431 19.11 -10.35 -32.61
N GLY A 432 18.61 -9.83 -31.49
CA GLY A 432 18.62 -8.41 -31.19
C GLY A 432 19.99 -7.89 -30.75
N ARG A 433 20.16 -6.56 -30.71
CA ARG A 433 21.43 -5.89 -30.36
C ARG A 433 21.26 -4.89 -29.21
N PRO A 434 20.86 -5.34 -28.00
CA PRO A 434 20.64 -4.43 -26.88
C PRO A 434 21.97 -3.87 -26.35
N ARG A 435 21.96 -2.60 -25.95
CA ARG A 435 23.01 -1.99 -25.13
C ARG A 435 22.71 -2.26 -23.66
N TYR A 436 23.76 -2.45 -22.87
CA TYR A 436 23.63 -2.69 -21.43
C TYR A 436 24.77 -2.00 -20.70
N THR A 437 24.42 -1.20 -19.70
CA THR A 437 25.36 -0.58 -18.77
C THR A 437 25.08 -1.13 -17.37
N GLU A 438 26.09 -1.75 -16.77
CA GLU A 438 26.02 -2.24 -15.39
C GLU A 438 26.99 -1.43 -14.52
N TYR A 439 26.49 -0.86 -13.42
CA TYR A 439 27.31 -0.11 -12.47
C TYR A 439 27.82 -1.07 -11.38
N PRO A 440 29.12 -1.38 -11.32
CA PRO A 440 29.66 -2.49 -10.50
C PRO A 440 29.51 -2.25 -9.00
N ASP A 441 29.55 -0.99 -8.56
CA ASP A 441 29.48 -0.65 -7.13
C ASP A 441 28.12 -0.08 -6.69
N ALA A 442 27.19 0.13 -7.62
CA ALA A 442 25.92 0.74 -7.32
C ALA A 442 24.86 -0.29 -6.88
N ALA A 443 23.99 0.14 -5.97
CA ALA A 443 22.78 -0.59 -5.55
C ALA A 443 21.57 -0.16 -6.41
N HIS A 444 20.35 -0.18 -5.86
CA HIS A 444 19.11 0.12 -6.60
C HIS A 444 19.04 1.55 -7.18
N GLY A 445 19.64 2.51 -6.48
CA GLY A 445 19.51 3.95 -6.69
C GLY A 445 20.32 4.56 -7.84
N ILE A 446 20.27 4.03 -9.06
CA ILE A 446 21.18 4.46 -10.15
C ILE A 446 20.64 5.56 -11.06
N TRP A 447 19.39 5.99 -10.91
CA TRP A 447 18.72 6.84 -11.92
C TRP A 447 19.39 8.21 -12.12
N GLU A 448 20.02 8.78 -11.08
CA GLU A 448 20.82 10.01 -11.20
C GLU A 448 22.12 9.79 -12.00
N GLU A 449 22.68 8.58 -11.97
CA GLU A 449 23.86 8.22 -12.79
C GLU A 449 23.47 7.88 -14.22
N VAL A 450 22.29 7.29 -14.43
CA VAL A 450 21.77 6.99 -15.77
C VAL A 450 21.60 8.27 -16.59
N ILE A 451 21.00 9.32 -16.03
CA ILE A 451 20.82 10.60 -16.74
C ILE A 451 22.15 11.32 -17.05
N LYS A 452 23.24 10.98 -16.35
CA LYS A 452 24.57 11.51 -16.66
C LYS A 452 25.29 10.72 -17.76
N THR A 453 24.69 9.63 -18.27
CA THR A 453 25.30 8.80 -19.30
C THR A 453 25.51 9.61 -20.58
N PRO A 454 26.77 9.78 -21.04
CA PRO A 454 27.07 10.59 -22.22
C PRO A 454 26.31 10.10 -23.46
N GLY A 455 25.66 11.03 -24.17
CA GLY A 455 24.95 10.75 -25.42
C GLY A 455 23.68 9.91 -25.26
N LEU A 456 23.15 9.70 -24.04
CA LEU A 456 21.94 8.89 -23.85
C LEU A 456 20.71 9.48 -24.57
N LEU A 457 20.46 10.78 -24.44
CA LEU A 457 19.36 11.43 -25.14
C LEU A 457 19.61 11.53 -26.66
N ASP A 458 20.85 11.84 -27.08
CA ASP A 458 21.20 11.84 -28.51
C ASP A 458 20.95 10.45 -29.13
N TRP A 459 21.32 9.38 -28.42
CA TRP A 459 21.02 8.00 -28.84
C TRP A 459 19.51 7.75 -28.88
N LEU A 460 18.76 8.14 -27.86
CA LEU A 460 17.31 7.92 -27.76
C LEU A 460 16.58 8.58 -28.94
N PHE A 461 16.85 9.86 -29.17
CA PHE A 461 16.19 10.67 -30.19
C PHE A 461 16.64 10.37 -31.62
N TYR A 462 17.76 9.68 -31.79
CA TYR A 462 18.18 9.10 -33.07
C TYR A 462 17.37 7.87 -33.47
N GLN A 463 16.77 7.15 -32.51
CA GLN A 463 16.06 5.90 -32.83
C GLN A 463 14.78 6.16 -33.62
N LYS A 464 14.54 5.32 -34.62
CA LYS A 464 13.29 5.31 -35.39
C LYS A 464 12.87 3.88 -35.63
N GLN A 465 11.60 3.60 -35.48
CA GLN A 465 11.04 2.30 -35.79
C GLN A 465 10.91 2.14 -37.30
N THR A 466 11.69 1.26 -37.91
CA THR A 466 11.78 1.11 -39.38
C THR A 466 10.93 -0.03 -39.95
N ASP A 467 10.39 -0.95 -39.13
CA ASP A 467 9.78 -2.21 -39.60
C ASP A 467 8.39 -2.50 -38.94
N HIS A 468 7.41 -1.58 -39.09
CA HIS A 468 6.05 -1.74 -38.54
C HIS A 468 5.38 -3.06 -38.98
N ALA A 469 5.59 -3.49 -40.23
CA ALA A 469 4.96 -4.67 -40.82
C ALA A 469 5.50 -6.01 -40.27
N LYS A 470 6.75 -6.08 -39.81
CA LYS A 470 7.31 -7.28 -39.18
C LYS A 470 6.98 -7.37 -37.69
N ALA A 471 6.83 -6.25 -37.00
CA ALA A 471 6.43 -6.20 -35.59
C ALA A 471 4.96 -6.61 -35.41
N ALA A 472 4.05 -6.07 -36.23
CA ALA A 472 2.62 -6.39 -36.19
C ALA A 472 2.31 -7.87 -36.51
N LYS A 473 3.11 -8.51 -37.39
CA LYS A 473 2.95 -9.93 -37.72
C LYS A 473 3.38 -10.89 -36.59
N ARG A 474 4.19 -10.41 -35.64
CA ARG A 474 4.71 -11.20 -34.51
C ARG A 474 3.83 -11.10 -33.26
N SER A 475 3.11 -9.99 -33.05
CA SER A 475 2.19 -9.83 -31.90
C SER A 475 0.87 -10.61 -32.07
N SER A 476 0.40 -10.84 -33.29
CA SER A 476 -0.83 -11.61 -33.56
C SER A 476 -0.76 -13.10 -33.20
N HIS A 477 0.44 -13.63 -32.91
CA HIS A 477 0.68 -15.02 -32.55
C HIS A 477 0.90 -15.24 -31.04
N SER A 478 0.76 -14.21 -30.19
CA SER A 478 1.03 -14.30 -28.75
C SER A 478 -0.18 -14.02 -27.84
N THR A 479 -1.41 -14.19 -28.32
CA THR A 479 -2.58 -14.22 -27.44
C THR A 479 -2.52 -15.47 -26.55
N LEU A 480 -2.08 -15.31 -25.30
CA LEU A 480 -2.26 -16.34 -24.28
C LEU A 480 -3.74 -16.41 -23.89
N PRO A 481 -4.31 -17.61 -23.72
CA PRO A 481 -5.66 -17.76 -23.21
C PRO A 481 -5.67 -17.57 -21.69
N GLY A 482 -6.52 -16.67 -21.20
CA GLY A 482 -6.92 -16.62 -19.79
C GLY A 482 -6.44 -15.41 -19.00
N GLU A 483 -7.02 -14.25 -19.27
CA GLU A 483 -7.28 -13.23 -18.24
C GLU A 483 -8.72 -12.72 -18.46
N THR A 484 -9.68 -13.45 -17.87
CA THR A 484 -11.07 -13.02 -17.67
C THR A 484 -11.30 -12.82 -16.19
#